data_AF-A0A497MI13-F1
#
_entry.id   AF-A0A497MI13-F1
#
_cell.length_a   1.000
_cell.length_b   1.000
_cell.length_c   1.000
_cell.angle_alpha   90.00
_cell.angle_beta   90.00
_cell.angle_gamma   90.00
#
_symmetry.space_group_name_H-M   'P 1'
#
loop_
_entity.id
_entity.type
_entity.pdbx_description
1 polymer ?
#
loop_
_entity_poly.entity_id
_entity_poly.type
_entity_poly.pdbx_seq_one_letter_code
_entity_poly.pdbx_strand_id
1 'polypeptide(L)'
;MAEERVEEKINWPFWILLAVIANVLANLAQGVLGTQGGYFGCIYSMGIASIPFTMPTLALMLPLLAFPFRFLKGRLSTTSLAALYILGLVSSLAIGNFNDAYYSWPVGSSSRVWRAIPEVRDAMSKLWWVPPESAVLPTWGAGGPVDWGAWFPAMLYVFLFHFIILIMTSAQMVILRRRWIEIERIPYPFAIAIWESVRNIHGFEEVKRRKTPFIIGFVISFLIYLQIMFTVLLPWWPDIIGWRALGPPSPNGCVLIASWGNPALWTLGNTLVAFMRVNVQPINFAIAYLVPLDVLFTAWFLWIIFMIAAQVAYYMGYYTGALDLSGCCRVLIGDYRISPNWGPPIYWSWM
;
A
#
# COMPACT_ATOMS: atom_id res chain seq x y z
N MET A 1 15.20 -21.02 40.77
CA MET A 1 15.91 -19.75 40.56
C MET A 1 15.10 -18.95 39.56
N ALA A 2 14.43 -17.89 40.01
CA ALA A 2 13.71 -17.01 39.11
C ALA A 2 14.74 -16.20 38.32
N GLU A 3 14.75 -16.33 37.00
CA GLU A 3 15.52 -15.41 36.14
C GLU A 3 15.04 -14.00 36.43
N GLU A 4 15.96 -13.18 36.93
CA GLU A 4 15.74 -11.75 37.14
C GLU A 4 15.50 -11.14 35.77
N ARG A 5 14.23 -10.82 35.45
CA ARG A 5 13.87 -10.09 34.24
C ARG A 5 14.51 -8.71 34.33
N VAL A 6 15.66 -8.54 33.70
CA VAL A 6 16.24 -7.23 33.45
C VAL A 6 15.31 -6.50 32.49
N GLU A 7 14.51 -5.56 33.01
CA GLU A 7 13.68 -4.69 32.17
C GLU A 7 14.59 -3.76 31.36
N GLU A 8 14.66 -4.01 30.05
CA GLU A 8 15.36 -3.14 29.11
C GLU A 8 14.68 -1.76 29.13
N LYS A 9 15.29 -0.75 29.76
CA LYS A 9 14.74 0.61 29.81
C LYS A 9 14.71 1.20 28.40
N ILE A 10 13.51 1.44 27.89
CA ILE A 10 13.30 2.03 26.56
C ILE A 10 13.68 3.53 26.60
N ASN A 11 14.60 3.93 25.73
CA ASN A 11 14.96 5.33 25.53
C ASN A 11 13.87 6.03 24.68
N TRP A 12 12.77 6.42 25.31
CA TRP A 12 11.65 7.10 24.65
C TRP A 12 12.04 8.37 23.88
N PRO A 13 12.87 9.29 24.43
CA PRO A 13 13.30 10.47 23.69
C PRO A 13 13.95 10.13 22.34
N PHE A 14 14.82 9.10 22.29
CA PHE A 14 15.44 8.66 21.06
C PHE A 14 14.42 8.14 20.04
N TRP A 15 13.50 7.27 20.46
CA TRP A 15 12.49 6.69 19.56
C TRP A 15 11.50 7.71 19.04
N ILE A 16 11.10 8.68 19.87
CA ILE A 16 10.24 9.79 19.45
C ILE A 16 10.95 10.63 18.39
N LEU A 17 12.21 11.02 18.64
CA LEU A 17 12.99 11.80 17.68
C LEU A 17 13.19 11.04 16.38
N LEU A 18 13.52 9.75 16.45
CA LEU A 18 13.68 8.90 15.27
C LEU A 18 12.37 8.79 14.48
N ALA A 19 11.23 8.64 15.15
CA ALA A 19 9.93 8.61 14.50
C ALA A 19 9.64 9.92 13.76
N VAL A 20 9.90 11.07 14.38
CA VAL A 20 9.73 12.38 13.73
C VAL A 20 10.61 12.48 12.49
N ILE A 21 11.91 12.18 12.62
CA ILE A 21 12.87 12.27 11.51
C ILE A 21 12.47 11.33 10.36
N ALA A 22 12.19 10.07 10.67
CA ALA A 22 11.83 9.07 9.67
C ALA A 22 10.56 9.46 8.90
N ASN A 23 9.52 9.93 9.60
CA ASN A 23 8.26 10.33 8.96
C ASN A 23 8.42 11.61 8.12
N VAL A 24 9.19 12.60 8.58
CA VAL A 24 9.45 13.83 7.81
C VAL A 24 10.21 13.49 6.52
N LEU A 25 11.31 12.75 6.63
CA LEU A 25 12.12 12.37 5.47
C LEU A 25 11.33 11.50 4.49
N ALA A 26 10.54 10.55 4.99
CA ALA A 26 9.74 9.67 4.15
C ALA A 26 8.61 10.42 3.43
N ASN A 27 7.95 11.37 4.08
CA ASN A 27 6.94 12.22 3.43
C ASN A 27 7.55 13.18 2.40
N LEU A 28 8.73 13.76 2.68
CA LEU A 28 9.47 14.57 1.70
C LEU A 28 9.87 13.75 0.48
N ALA A 29 10.47 12.57 0.70
CA ALA A 29 10.82 11.64 -0.37
C ALA A 29 9.57 11.26 -1.19
N GLN A 30 8.46 10.96 -0.54
CA GLN A 30 7.21 10.63 -1.19
C GLN A 30 6.63 11.81 -2.01
N GLY A 31 6.77 13.05 -1.53
CA GLY A 31 6.41 14.24 -2.28
C GLY A 31 7.22 14.37 -3.57
N VAL A 32 8.53 14.16 -3.51
CA VAL A 32 9.42 14.16 -4.69
C VAL A 32 9.07 13.02 -5.65
N LEU A 33 8.81 11.81 -5.13
CA LEU A 33 8.39 10.68 -5.96
C LEU A 33 7.04 10.93 -6.66
N GLY A 34 6.13 11.66 -6.01
CA GLY A 34 4.85 12.08 -6.59
C GLY A 34 5.00 13.08 -7.74
N THR A 35 5.96 14.01 -7.68
CA THR A 35 6.17 15.00 -8.74
C THR A 35 6.81 14.41 -10.00
N GLN A 36 7.56 13.31 -9.88
CA GLN A 36 8.18 12.60 -11.00
C GLN A 36 7.18 11.77 -11.84
N GLY A 37 5.92 11.71 -11.42
CA GLY A 37 4.86 11.01 -12.14
C GLY A 37 4.12 10.03 -11.23
N GLY A 38 2.79 10.09 -11.26
CA GLY A 38 1.93 9.38 -10.33
C GLY A 38 2.16 7.89 -10.17
N TYR A 39 2.53 7.24 -11.27
CA TYR A 39 2.79 5.81 -11.29
C TYR A 39 4.14 5.44 -10.67
N PHE A 40 5.15 6.32 -10.76
CA PHE A 40 6.47 6.05 -10.18
C PHE A 40 6.40 6.01 -8.65
N GLY A 41 5.68 6.96 -8.05
CA GLY A 41 5.40 7.01 -6.63
C GLY A 41 4.51 5.88 -6.09
N CYS A 42 3.93 5.02 -6.95
CA CYS A 42 3.13 3.87 -6.54
C CYS A 42 3.96 2.60 -6.23
N ILE A 43 5.09 2.37 -6.91
CA ILE A 43 5.99 1.22 -6.66
C ILE A 43 7.08 1.58 -5.70
N TYR A 44 7.71 2.74 -5.93
CA TYR A 44 8.89 3.15 -5.17
C TYR A 44 8.49 3.97 -3.93
N SER A 45 7.24 3.82 -3.47
CA SER A 45 6.71 4.55 -2.32
C SER A 45 7.42 4.15 -1.03
N MET A 46 7.69 5.15 -0.18
CA MET A 46 8.11 4.93 1.21
C MET A 46 6.93 4.56 2.12
N GLY A 47 5.70 4.80 1.67
CA GLY A 47 4.49 4.43 2.40
C GLY A 47 4.09 2.97 2.18
N ILE A 48 2.80 2.76 1.98
CA ILE A 48 2.30 1.51 1.44
C ILE A 48 2.56 1.54 -0.07
N ALA A 49 3.35 0.61 -0.62
CA ALA A 49 3.38 0.40 -2.07
C ALA A 49 2.09 -0.32 -2.48
N SER A 50 1.29 0.30 -3.38
CA SER A 50 -0.06 -0.17 -3.67
C SER A 50 -0.13 -1.03 -4.93
N ILE A 51 -0.79 -2.18 -4.74
CA ILE A 51 -1.37 -3.17 -5.66
C ILE A 51 -0.44 -4.30 -6.12
N PRO A 52 -0.83 -5.57 -5.90
CA PRO A 52 -2.04 -6.15 -5.30
C PRO A 52 -1.85 -6.58 -3.82
N PHE A 53 -0.62 -6.71 -3.33
CA PHE A 53 -0.32 -6.90 -1.91
C PHE A 53 0.28 -5.60 -1.39
N THR A 54 -0.51 -4.84 -0.65
CA THR A 54 -0.08 -3.61 0.02
C THR A 54 1.04 -3.95 1.00
N MET A 55 2.27 -3.54 0.69
CA MET A 55 3.42 -3.74 1.57
C MET A 55 3.82 -2.44 2.27
N PRO A 56 4.04 -2.48 3.60
CA PRO A 56 4.60 -1.35 4.32
C PRO A 56 6.11 -1.30 4.08
N THR A 57 6.55 -0.47 3.14
CA THR A 57 7.94 -0.45 2.66
C THR A 57 8.95 -0.14 3.79
N LEU A 58 8.64 0.82 4.68
CA LEU A 58 9.53 1.19 5.77
C LEU A 58 9.68 0.12 6.84
N ALA A 59 8.68 -0.74 7.03
CA ALA A 59 8.78 -1.88 7.96
C ALA A 59 9.95 -2.79 7.60
N LEU A 60 10.25 -2.91 6.30
CA LEU A 60 11.43 -3.60 5.79
C LEU A 60 12.66 -2.68 5.75
N MET A 61 12.54 -1.46 5.21
CA MET A 61 13.71 -0.60 4.99
C MET A 61 14.42 -0.18 6.28
N LEU A 62 13.70 0.17 7.35
CA LEU A 62 14.35 0.71 8.55
C LEU A 62 15.27 -0.32 9.24
N PRO A 63 14.83 -1.57 9.50
CA PRO A 63 15.73 -2.61 10.01
C PRO A 63 16.91 -2.93 9.07
N LEU A 64 16.73 -2.81 7.75
CA LEU A 64 17.79 -3.03 6.76
C LEU A 64 18.81 -1.90 6.73
N LEU A 65 18.35 -0.64 6.74
CA LEU A 65 19.20 0.55 6.83
C LEU A 65 19.96 0.62 8.14
N ALA A 66 19.54 -0.15 9.14
CA ALA A 66 20.25 -0.30 10.39
C ALA A 66 21.45 -1.28 10.29
N PHE A 67 21.61 -2.02 9.19
CA PHE A 67 22.70 -2.97 8.98
C PHE A 67 24.11 -2.37 9.07
N PRO A 68 24.41 -1.18 8.49
CA PRO A 68 25.74 -0.58 8.59
C PRO A 68 26.20 -0.33 10.03
N PHE A 69 25.28 -0.13 10.98
CA PHE A 69 25.62 0.04 12.41
C PHE A 69 26.31 -1.18 13.00
N ARG A 70 26.11 -2.38 12.42
CA ARG A 70 26.84 -3.59 12.79
C ARG A 70 28.35 -3.44 12.59
N PHE A 71 28.78 -2.69 11.58
CA PHE A 71 30.20 -2.42 11.32
C PHE A 71 30.76 -1.33 12.23
N LEU A 72 29.89 -0.47 12.79
CA LEU A 72 30.25 0.59 13.73
C LEU A 72 30.36 0.08 15.19
N LYS A 73 30.59 -1.23 15.39
CA LYS A 73 30.61 -1.93 16.70
C LYS A 73 29.29 -1.87 17.48
N GLY A 74 28.23 -1.27 16.95
CA GLY A 74 26.89 -1.30 17.53
C GLY A 74 26.15 -2.56 17.11
N ARG A 75 25.98 -3.54 18.00
CA ARG A 75 25.03 -4.62 17.77
C ARG A 75 23.65 -4.15 18.22
N LEU A 76 22.74 -4.00 17.27
CA LEU A 76 21.34 -3.75 17.59
C LEU A 76 20.74 -5.02 18.19
N SER A 77 20.04 -4.86 19.32
CA SER A 77 19.28 -5.95 19.93
C SER A 77 18.10 -6.34 19.04
N THR A 78 17.61 -7.56 19.21
CA THR A 78 16.35 -8.03 18.63
C THR A 78 15.21 -7.06 18.95
N THR A 79 15.17 -6.53 20.18
CA THR A 79 14.20 -5.51 20.63
C THR A 79 14.29 -4.25 19.79
N SER A 80 15.50 -3.73 19.55
CA SER A 80 15.71 -2.52 18.73
C SER A 80 15.27 -2.72 17.28
N LEU A 81 15.55 -3.89 16.69
CA LEU A 81 15.10 -4.20 15.33
C LEU A 81 13.58 -4.38 15.24
N ALA A 82 12.95 -4.98 16.25
CA ALA A 82 11.50 -5.08 16.33
C ALA A 82 10.86 -3.69 16.48
N ALA A 83 11.46 -2.81 17.29
CA ALA A 83 11.01 -1.42 17.41
C ALA A 83 11.14 -0.64 16.09
N LEU A 84 12.25 -0.82 15.35
CA LEU A 84 12.40 -0.26 14.00
C LEU A 84 11.37 -0.81 13.01
N TYR A 85 11.07 -2.10 13.07
CA TYR A 85 10.02 -2.72 12.27
C TYR A 85 8.64 -2.11 12.57
N ILE A 86 8.28 -1.99 13.85
CA ILE A 86 6.99 -1.41 14.27
C ILE A 86 6.91 0.06 13.86
N LEU A 87 7.97 0.83 14.09
CA LEU A 87 8.05 2.22 13.68
C LEU A 87 7.87 2.35 12.17
N GLY A 88 8.58 1.54 11.38
CA GLY A 88 8.46 1.51 9.92
C GLY A 88 7.07 1.08 9.45
N LEU A 89 6.45 0.10 10.10
CA LEU A 89 5.10 -0.35 9.80
C LEU A 89 4.08 0.78 9.99
N VAL A 90 4.06 1.40 11.18
CA VAL A 90 3.14 2.50 11.50
C VAL A 90 3.42 3.71 10.59
N SER A 91 4.68 4.06 10.38
CA SER A 91 5.07 5.12 9.46
C SER A 91 4.61 4.87 8.04
N SER A 92 4.80 3.67 7.49
CA SER A 92 4.36 3.35 6.13
C SER A 92 2.85 3.49 5.95
N LEU A 93 2.07 3.09 6.96
CA LEU A 93 0.61 3.29 6.97
C LEU A 93 0.23 4.78 7.09
N ALA A 94 1.10 5.59 7.69
CA ALA A 94 0.89 7.02 7.92
C ALA A 94 1.49 7.94 6.85
N ILE A 95 2.10 7.40 5.78
CA ILE A 95 2.69 8.18 4.68
C ILE A 95 1.72 8.28 3.51
N GLY A 96 1.66 9.45 2.87
CA GLY A 96 0.85 9.72 1.67
C GLY A 96 1.28 8.99 0.40
N ASN A 97 0.78 7.78 0.14
CA ASN A 97 0.81 7.17 -1.21
C ASN A 97 0.07 8.05 -2.24
N PHE A 98 0.65 8.23 -3.43
CA PHE A 98 0.08 8.95 -4.57
C PHE A 98 -1.34 8.50 -4.98
N ASN A 99 -1.67 7.20 -4.94
CA ASN A 99 -2.97 6.70 -5.41
C ASN A 99 -4.13 6.94 -4.43
N ASP A 100 -3.90 6.81 -3.12
CA ASP A 100 -4.97 6.85 -2.12
C ASP A 100 -4.65 7.76 -0.93
N ALA A 101 -3.41 7.80 -0.47
CA ALA A 101 -3.08 8.44 0.79
C ALA A 101 -2.77 9.94 0.65
N TYR A 102 -2.16 10.44 -0.43
CA TYR A 102 -2.11 11.89 -0.73
C TYR A 102 -3.52 12.50 -0.80
N TYR A 103 -4.52 11.69 -1.15
CA TYR A 103 -5.94 12.03 -1.13
C TYR A 103 -6.68 11.73 0.19
N SER A 104 -6.05 11.03 1.14
CA SER A 104 -6.64 10.65 2.45
C SER A 104 -6.08 11.46 3.63
N TRP A 105 -4.94 12.14 3.43
CA TRP A 105 -4.38 13.10 4.40
C TRP A 105 -5.17 14.41 4.38
N PRO A 106 -5.05 15.28 5.42
CA PRO A 106 -5.94 16.43 5.59
C PRO A 106 -6.15 17.23 4.29
N VAL A 107 -5.05 17.47 3.55
CA VAL A 107 -5.08 18.18 2.26
C VAL A 107 -5.94 17.46 1.22
N GLY A 108 -5.74 16.16 1.04
CA GLY A 108 -6.50 15.35 0.10
C GLY A 108 -8.00 15.27 0.41
N SER A 109 -8.33 14.94 1.66
CA SER A 109 -9.72 14.80 2.12
C SER A 109 -10.48 16.12 1.99
N SER A 110 -9.86 17.23 2.39
CA SER A 110 -10.44 18.57 2.26
C SER A 110 -10.58 18.98 0.79
N SER A 111 -9.60 18.64 -0.04
CA SER A 111 -9.66 18.95 -1.48
C SER A 111 -10.81 18.24 -2.18
N ARG A 112 -11.12 17.00 -1.79
CA ARG A 112 -12.26 16.25 -2.33
C ARG A 112 -13.59 16.89 -1.96
N VAL A 113 -13.74 17.39 -0.73
CA VAL A 113 -14.95 18.09 -0.30
C VAL A 113 -15.23 19.29 -1.20
N TRP A 114 -14.22 20.14 -1.45
CA TRP A 114 -14.39 21.35 -2.27
C TRP A 114 -14.56 21.07 -3.78
N ARG A 115 -14.13 19.90 -4.26
CA ARG A 115 -14.32 19.43 -5.65
C ARG A 115 -15.53 18.52 -5.85
N ALA A 116 -16.29 18.22 -4.80
CA ALA A 116 -17.47 17.38 -4.88
C ALA A 116 -18.62 18.11 -5.59
N ILE A 117 -19.66 17.34 -5.96
CA ILE A 117 -20.92 17.89 -6.44
C ILE A 117 -21.53 18.85 -5.40
N PRO A 118 -22.31 19.86 -5.81
CA PRO A 118 -22.78 20.92 -4.91
C PRO A 118 -23.46 20.41 -3.63
N GLU A 119 -24.27 19.36 -3.74
CA GLU A 119 -25.01 18.78 -2.62
C GLU A 119 -24.07 18.21 -1.55
N VAL A 120 -23.02 17.51 -1.99
CA VAL A 120 -22.02 16.92 -1.09
C VAL A 120 -21.11 18.01 -0.53
N ARG A 121 -20.69 18.98 -1.36
CA ARG A 121 -19.85 20.10 -0.94
C ARG A 121 -20.55 20.93 0.14
N ASP A 122 -21.81 21.29 -0.03
CA ASP A 122 -22.56 22.12 0.91
C ASP A 122 -22.85 21.42 2.25
N ALA A 123 -22.92 20.09 2.24
CA ALA A 123 -23.04 19.29 3.46
C ALA A 123 -21.69 19.10 4.18
N MET A 124 -20.65 18.75 3.43
CA MET A 124 -19.35 18.37 4.00
C MET A 124 -18.46 19.57 4.36
N SER A 125 -18.56 20.69 3.62
CA SER A 125 -17.76 21.91 3.89
C SER A 125 -18.04 22.54 5.26
N LYS A 126 -19.19 22.21 5.88
CA LYS A 126 -19.58 22.70 7.21
C LYS A 126 -18.99 21.88 8.35
N LEU A 127 -18.31 20.78 8.06
CA LEU A 127 -17.69 19.95 9.07
C LEU A 127 -16.51 20.71 9.70
N TRP A 128 -16.39 20.64 11.03
CA TRP A 128 -15.40 21.38 11.81
C TRP A 128 -13.94 21.11 11.42
N TRP A 129 -13.68 19.98 10.78
CA TRP A 129 -12.35 19.55 10.36
C TRP A 129 -12.03 19.90 8.91
N VAL A 130 -12.99 20.44 8.14
CA VAL A 130 -12.75 20.87 6.76
C VAL A 130 -12.28 22.33 6.78
N PRO A 131 -11.05 22.62 6.34
CA PRO A 131 -10.57 24.00 6.22
C PRO A 131 -11.39 24.78 5.18
N PRO A 132 -11.50 26.11 5.33
CA PRO A 132 -12.14 26.96 4.35
C PRO A 132 -11.45 26.87 2.98
N GLU A 133 -12.22 27.09 1.91
CA GLU A 133 -11.73 26.99 0.54
C GLU A 133 -10.46 27.84 0.29
N SER A 134 -10.39 29.03 0.89
CA SER A 134 -9.23 29.93 0.82
C SER A 134 -7.93 29.32 1.37
N ALA A 135 -8.01 28.42 2.35
CA ALA A 135 -6.85 27.71 2.91
C ALA A 135 -6.46 26.47 2.08
N VAL A 136 -7.39 25.95 1.27
CA VAL A 136 -7.18 24.76 0.42
C VAL A 136 -6.66 25.15 -0.96
N LEU A 137 -7.16 26.22 -1.57
CA LEU A 137 -6.77 26.68 -2.91
C LEU A 137 -5.24 26.79 -3.12
N PRO A 138 -4.43 27.34 -2.18
CA PRO A 138 -2.98 27.42 -2.34
C PRO A 138 -2.29 26.06 -2.51
N THR A 139 -2.90 24.98 -2.00
CA THR A 139 -2.36 23.62 -2.12
C THR A 139 -2.56 23.01 -3.51
N TRP A 140 -3.41 23.59 -4.35
CA TRP A 140 -3.70 23.11 -5.72
C TRP A 140 -2.80 23.74 -6.79
N GLY A 141 -2.11 24.84 -6.48
CA GLY A 141 -1.27 25.59 -7.41
C GLY A 141 0.23 25.45 -7.15
N ALA A 142 1.03 26.45 -7.57
CA ALA A 142 2.48 26.51 -7.38
C ALA A 142 2.95 26.72 -5.91
N GLY A 143 2.04 26.53 -4.95
CA GLY A 143 2.25 26.79 -3.54
C GLY A 143 1.86 28.22 -3.11
N GLY A 144 1.76 28.39 -1.80
CA GLY A 144 1.47 29.65 -1.12
C GLY A 144 1.68 29.47 0.39
N PRO A 145 1.62 30.55 1.18
CA PRO A 145 1.73 30.45 2.63
C PRO A 145 0.62 29.53 3.17
N VAL A 146 1.01 28.56 3.99
CA VAL A 146 0.08 27.62 4.62
C VAL A 146 -0.52 28.27 5.86
N ASP A 147 -1.85 28.39 5.89
CA ASP A 147 -2.58 28.82 7.09
C ASP A 147 -2.67 27.65 8.09
N TRP A 148 -1.64 27.50 8.91
CA TRP A 148 -1.56 26.43 9.92
C TRP A 148 -2.73 26.46 10.93
N GLY A 149 -3.31 27.64 11.19
CA GLY A 149 -4.47 27.79 12.07
C GLY A 149 -5.71 27.14 11.46
N ALA A 150 -5.98 27.42 10.18
CA ALA A 150 -7.08 26.81 9.43
C ALA A 150 -6.90 25.29 9.24
N TRP A 151 -5.66 24.80 9.13
CA TRP A 151 -5.36 23.38 8.96
C TRP A 151 -5.36 22.57 10.27
N PHE A 152 -5.26 23.21 11.43
CA PHE A 152 -5.17 22.52 12.72
C PHE A 152 -6.36 21.58 13.00
N PRO A 153 -7.64 21.98 12.79
CA PRO A 153 -8.78 21.08 12.98
C PRO A 153 -8.70 19.83 12.09
N ALA A 154 -8.27 19.99 10.83
CA ALA A 154 -8.12 18.89 9.89
C ALA A 154 -7.02 17.90 10.32
N MET A 155 -5.88 18.42 10.80
CA MET A 155 -4.79 17.60 11.35
C MET A 155 -5.24 16.84 12.60
N LEU A 156 -5.95 17.52 13.50
CA LEU A 156 -6.49 16.92 14.72
C LEU A 156 -7.51 15.83 14.42
N TYR A 157 -8.41 16.06 13.46
CA TYR A 157 -9.38 15.06 13.02
C TYR A 157 -8.69 13.80 12.49
N VAL A 158 -7.72 13.95 11.59
CA VAL A 158 -7.00 12.80 11.04
C VAL A 158 -6.22 12.05 12.12
N PHE A 159 -5.58 12.77 13.05
CA PHE A 159 -4.92 12.16 14.20
C PHE A 159 -5.90 11.35 15.05
N LEU A 160 -7.03 11.95 15.46
CA LEU A 160 -8.03 11.29 16.30
C LEU A 160 -8.66 10.09 15.59
N PHE A 161 -8.97 10.21 14.30
CA PHE A 161 -9.50 9.12 13.50
C PHE A 161 -8.56 7.91 13.51
N HIS A 162 -7.27 8.11 13.23
CA HIS A 162 -6.29 7.03 13.24
C HIS A 162 -6.03 6.48 14.65
N PHE A 163 -6.03 7.35 15.65
CA PHE A 163 -5.89 6.94 17.04
C PHE A 163 -7.05 6.04 17.49
N ILE A 164 -8.28 6.37 17.11
CA ILE A 164 -9.46 5.55 17.37
C ILE A 164 -9.36 4.21 16.63
N ILE A 165 -8.98 4.21 15.34
CA ILE A 165 -8.79 2.98 14.57
C ILE A 165 -7.68 2.12 15.20
N LEU A 166 -6.59 2.71 15.67
CA LEU A 166 -5.52 2.00 16.37
C LEU A 166 -6.05 1.33 17.65
N ILE A 167 -6.82 2.05 18.47
CA ILE A 167 -7.41 1.49 19.70
C ILE A 167 -8.37 0.35 19.34
N MET A 168 -9.26 0.57 18.37
CA MET A 168 -10.25 -0.41 17.95
C MET A 168 -9.61 -1.69 17.43
N THR A 169 -8.64 -1.57 16.50
CA THR A 169 -7.92 -2.72 15.92
C THR A 169 -7.07 -3.42 16.98
N SER A 170 -6.43 -2.69 17.88
CA SER A 170 -5.70 -3.28 19.01
C SER A 170 -6.64 -4.06 19.94
N ALA A 171 -7.83 -3.54 20.24
CA ALA A 171 -8.82 -4.23 21.05
C ALA A 171 -9.34 -5.51 20.37
N GLN A 172 -9.64 -5.44 19.06
CA GLN A 172 -10.02 -6.60 18.25
C GLN A 172 -8.92 -7.67 18.29
N MET A 173 -7.65 -7.27 18.15
CA MET A 173 -6.52 -8.19 18.22
C MET A 173 -6.36 -8.83 19.60
N VAL A 174 -6.62 -8.10 20.70
CA VAL A 174 -6.58 -8.68 22.06
C VAL A 174 -7.70 -9.72 22.25
N ILE A 175 -8.90 -9.46 21.73
CA ILE A 175 -10.03 -10.41 21.78
C ILE A 175 -9.70 -11.68 20.99
N LEU A 176 -9.17 -11.51 19.78
CA LEU A 176 -8.88 -12.61 18.86
C LEU A 176 -7.55 -13.31 19.16
N ARG A 177 -6.67 -12.69 19.96
CA ARG A 177 -5.33 -13.17 20.30
C ARG A 177 -5.33 -14.64 20.72
N ARG A 178 -6.23 -15.03 21.63
CA ARG A 178 -6.26 -16.41 22.13
C ARG A 178 -6.55 -17.41 21.02
N ARG A 179 -7.57 -17.15 20.17
CA ARG A 179 -7.92 -18.06 19.09
C ARG A 179 -6.87 -18.04 17.98
N TRP A 180 -6.54 -16.86 17.49
CA TRP A 180 -5.69 -16.71 16.31
C TRP A 180 -4.21 -16.97 16.60
N ILE A 181 -3.67 -16.47 17.72
CA ILE A 181 -2.24 -16.58 18.02
C ILE A 181 -1.95 -17.84 18.84
N GLU A 182 -2.70 -18.09 19.91
CA GLU A 182 -2.34 -19.18 20.85
C GLU A 182 -2.82 -20.55 20.38
N ILE A 183 -4.04 -20.64 19.83
CA ILE A 183 -4.66 -21.91 19.39
C ILE A 183 -4.32 -22.21 17.93
N GLU A 184 -4.75 -21.35 17.00
CA GLU A 184 -4.64 -21.58 15.56
C GLU A 184 -3.25 -21.24 15.00
N ARG A 185 -2.47 -20.44 15.75
CA ARG A 185 -1.12 -19.99 15.36
C ARG A 185 -1.08 -19.46 13.93
N ILE A 186 -2.07 -18.63 13.58
CA ILE A 186 -2.18 -18.04 12.25
C ILE A 186 -0.88 -17.32 11.93
N PRO A 187 -0.16 -17.70 10.86
CA PRO A 187 1.07 -17.05 10.48
C PRO A 187 0.77 -15.61 10.05
N TYR A 188 1.67 -14.67 10.39
CA TYR A 188 1.66 -13.31 9.85
C TYR A 188 2.61 -13.25 8.65
N PRO A 189 2.17 -13.51 7.40
CA PRO A 189 3.08 -13.82 6.31
C PRO A 189 4.02 -12.65 6.00
N PHE A 190 3.52 -11.42 6.10
CA PHE A 190 4.33 -10.21 5.94
C PHE A 190 5.36 -10.03 7.05
N ALA A 191 4.96 -10.21 8.31
CA ALA A 191 5.88 -10.08 9.44
C ALA A 191 6.96 -11.18 9.39
N ILE A 192 6.58 -12.41 9.02
CA ILE A 192 7.53 -13.52 8.85
C ILE A 192 8.50 -13.22 7.71
N ALA A 193 8.03 -12.83 6.52
CA ALA A 193 8.89 -12.53 5.38
C ALA A 193 9.90 -11.39 5.68
N ILE A 194 9.42 -10.34 6.34
CA ILE A 194 10.27 -9.20 6.74
C ILE A 194 11.26 -9.64 7.83
N TRP A 195 10.79 -10.35 8.85
CA TRP A 195 11.65 -10.84 9.95
C TRP A 195 12.73 -11.80 9.47
N GLU A 196 12.42 -12.71 8.55
CA GLU A 196 13.39 -13.62 7.94
C GLU A 196 14.49 -12.85 7.20
N SER A 197 14.12 -11.79 6.48
CA SER A 197 15.07 -10.93 5.78
C SER A 197 16.03 -10.23 6.75
N VAL A 198 15.48 -9.64 7.81
CA VAL A 198 16.24 -8.97 8.87
C VAL A 198 17.16 -9.97 9.59
N ARG A 199 16.63 -11.15 9.93
CA ARG A 199 17.37 -12.21 10.64
C ARG A 199 18.56 -12.70 9.83
N ASN A 200 18.40 -12.93 8.53
CA ASN A 200 19.46 -13.41 7.65
C ASN A 200 20.59 -12.37 7.48
N ILE A 201 20.25 -11.09 7.42
CA ILE A 201 21.21 -9.99 7.22
C ILE A 201 21.97 -9.67 8.50
N HIS A 202 21.26 -9.56 9.63
CA HIS A 202 21.89 -9.31 10.93
C HIS A 202 22.58 -10.54 11.54
N GLY A 203 22.33 -11.73 10.98
CA GLY A 203 23.09 -12.95 11.27
C GLY A 203 22.93 -13.45 12.70
N PHE A 204 21.71 -13.39 13.25
CA PHE A 204 21.39 -13.87 14.59
C PHE A 204 21.62 -15.38 14.77
N GLU A 205 21.68 -16.15 13.67
CA GLU A 205 22.05 -17.57 13.66
C GLU A 205 22.95 -17.90 12.45
N GLU A 206 23.86 -18.87 12.59
CA GLU A 206 24.61 -19.45 11.45
C GLU A 206 23.71 -20.34 10.58
N VAL A 207 22.66 -19.78 9.95
CA VAL A 207 21.90 -20.53 8.95
C VAL A 207 22.64 -20.51 7.62
N LYS A 208 23.83 -21.14 7.57
CA LYS A 208 24.70 -21.19 6.37
C LYS A 208 23.95 -21.68 5.13
N ARG A 209 22.97 -22.57 5.29
CA ARG A 209 22.25 -23.23 4.18
C ARG A 209 21.19 -22.35 3.50
N ARG A 210 20.78 -21.22 4.09
CA ARG A 210 19.72 -20.34 3.54
C ARG A 210 20.22 -18.98 3.03
N LYS A 211 21.48 -18.62 3.30
CA LYS A 211 22.07 -17.34 2.87
C LYS A 211 22.20 -17.21 1.37
N THR A 212 22.68 -18.25 0.67
CA THR A 212 22.91 -18.20 -0.77
C THR A 212 21.60 -18.02 -1.56
N PRO A 213 20.52 -18.81 -1.32
CA PRO A 213 19.23 -18.58 -1.96
C PRO A 213 18.65 -17.19 -1.67
N PHE A 214 18.80 -16.68 -0.44
CA PHE A 214 18.34 -15.33 -0.07
C PHE A 214 19.08 -14.25 -0.86
N ILE A 215 20.41 -14.32 -0.94
CA ILE A 215 21.22 -13.34 -1.69
C ILE A 215 20.89 -13.40 -3.17
N ILE A 216 20.75 -14.60 -3.75
CA ILE A 216 20.34 -14.78 -5.15
C ILE A 216 18.98 -14.11 -5.39
N GLY A 217 17.99 -14.40 -4.55
CA GLY A 217 16.66 -13.80 -4.66
C GLY A 217 16.67 -12.28 -4.53
N PHE A 218 17.47 -11.75 -3.59
CA PHE A 218 17.66 -10.31 -3.40
C PHE A 218 18.28 -9.66 -4.65
N VAL A 219 19.37 -10.21 -5.18
CA VAL A 219 20.07 -9.67 -6.35
C VAL A 219 19.16 -9.72 -7.58
N ILE A 220 18.48 -10.83 -7.83
CA ILE A 220 17.53 -10.96 -8.94
C ILE A 220 16.41 -9.91 -8.81
N SER A 221 15.81 -9.79 -7.63
CA SER A 221 14.73 -8.83 -7.39
C SER A 221 15.22 -7.40 -7.58
N PHE A 222 16.38 -7.06 -7.01
CA PHE A 222 17.00 -5.75 -7.16
C PHE A 222 17.25 -5.41 -8.62
N LEU A 223 17.81 -6.32 -9.42
CA LEU A 223 18.07 -6.10 -10.83
C LEU A 223 16.78 -5.95 -11.65
N ILE A 224 15.73 -6.73 -11.35
CA ILE A 224 14.42 -6.60 -12.01
C ILE A 224 13.80 -5.23 -11.70
N TYR A 225 13.76 -4.82 -10.44
CA TYR A 225 13.19 -3.51 -10.08
C TYR A 225 14.04 -2.35 -10.58
N LEU A 226 15.37 -2.49 -10.61
CA LEU A 226 16.26 -1.48 -11.20
C LEU A 226 16.02 -1.36 -12.71
N GLN A 227 15.85 -2.49 -13.41
CA GLN A 227 15.47 -2.53 -14.82
C GLN A 227 14.14 -1.81 -15.06
N ILE A 228 13.10 -2.11 -14.25
CA ILE A 228 11.80 -1.42 -14.34
C ILE A 228 11.97 0.08 -14.11
N MET A 229 12.71 0.48 -13.07
CA MET A 229 12.98 1.88 -12.76
C MET A 229 13.64 2.60 -13.94
N PHE A 230 14.68 2.02 -14.55
CA PHE A 230 15.35 2.62 -15.69
C PHE A 230 14.48 2.67 -16.94
N THR A 231 13.64 1.66 -17.21
CA THR A 231 12.67 1.74 -18.32
C THR A 231 11.63 2.84 -18.13
N VAL A 232 11.37 3.31 -16.91
CA VAL A 232 10.43 4.41 -16.65
C VAL A 232 11.15 5.77 -16.68
N LEU A 233 12.33 5.87 -16.07
CA LEU A 233 13.06 7.14 -15.94
C LEU A 233 13.89 7.51 -17.19
N LEU A 234 14.41 6.52 -17.90
CA LEU A 234 15.35 6.72 -19.00
C LEU A 234 14.70 6.25 -20.32
N PRO A 235 14.23 7.17 -21.19
CA PRO A 235 13.58 6.81 -22.44
C PRO A 235 14.41 5.87 -23.32
N TRP A 236 15.74 6.07 -23.33
CA TRP A 236 16.72 5.33 -24.12
C TRP A 236 17.09 3.95 -23.54
N TRP A 237 16.74 3.66 -22.28
CA TRP A 237 17.11 2.39 -21.66
C TRP A 237 16.34 1.22 -22.29
N PRO A 238 17.01 0.10 -22.63
CA PRO A 238 16.36 -1.03 -23.30
C PRO A 238 15.35 -1.72 -22.38
N ASP A 239 14.21 -2.14 -22.93
CA ASP A 239 13.20 -2.90 -22.20
C ASP A 239 13.46 -4.41 -22.28
N ILE A 240 14.47 -4.88 -21.53
CA ILE A 240 14.97 -6.26 -21.58
C ILE A 240 13.91 -7.29 -21.17
N ILE A 241 13.00 -6.91 -20.27
CA ILE A 241 11.97 -7.79 -19.71
C ILE A 241 10.58 -7.55 -20.32
N GLY A 242 10.47 -6.69 -21.32
CA GLY A 242 9.20 -6.38 -21.99
C GLY A 242 8.18 -5.65 -21.10
N TRP A 243 8.62 -4.92 -20.08
CA TRP A 243 7.75 -4.23 -19.12
C TRP A 243 6.86 -3.16 -19.78
N ARG A 244 7.39 -2.41 -20.76
CA ARG A 244 6.64 -1.40 -21.52
C ARG A 244 5.62 -2.06 -22.46
N ALA A 245 5.93 -3.25 -22.97
CA ALA A 245 5.07 -3.99 -23.90
C ALA A 245 3.81 -4.57 -23.23
N LEU A 246 3.78 -4.67 -21.89
CA LEU A 246 2.61 -5.16 -21.13
C LEU A 246 1.44 -4.16 -21.13
N GLY A 247 1.63 -2.94 -21.64
CA GLY A 247 0.61 -1.91 -21.83
C GLY A 247 1.04 -0.57 -21.22
N PRO A 248 0.57 0.57 -21.76
CA PRO A 248 0.75 1.92 -21.19
C PRO A 248 0.59 1.99 -19.66
N PRO A 249 1.22 3.00 -19.04
CA PRO A 249 2.20 2.87 -17.98
C PRO A 249 1.56 2.42 -16.66
N SER A 250 1.54 1.11 -16.37
CA SER A 250 1.57 0.67 -14.97
C SER A 250 2.97 0.16 -14.61
N PRO A 251 3.89 1.08 -14.23
CA PRO A 251 5.08 0.77 -13.45
C PRO A 251 4.83 -0.25 -12.32
N ASN A 252 3.60 -0.35 -11.82
CA ASN A 252 3.12 -1.13 -10.67
C ASN A 252 2.80 -2.59 -11.01
N GLY A 253 3.03 -3.03 -12.24
CA GLY A 253 2.71 -4.39 -12.69
C GLY A 253 1.21 -4.70 -12.60
N CYS A 254 0.36 -3.68 -12.60
CA CYS A 254 -1.08 -3.81 -12.67
C CYS A 254 -1.51 -3.52 -14.11
N VAL A 255 -1.62 -4.58 -14.91
CA VAL A 255 -1.97 -4.46 -16.33
C VAL A 255 -3.46 -4.21 -16.46
N LEU A 256 -3.77 -3.11 -17.11
CA LEU A 256 -5.14 -2.68 -17.38
C LEU A 256 -5.69 -3.42 -18.59
N ILE A 257 -6.94 -3.87 -18.48
CA ILE A 257 -7.63 -4.40 -19.64
C ILE A 257 -8.12 -3.24 -20.48
N ALA A 258 -7.52 -3.00 -21.64
CA ALA A 258 -7.85 -1.86 -22.49
C ALA A 258 -7.70 -2.23 -23.97
N SER A 259 -8.45 -1.55 -24.83
CA SER A 259 -8.44 -1.75 -26.29
C SER A 259 -7.08 -1.50 -26.93
N TRP A 260 -6.26 -0.65 -26.32
CA TRP A 260 -4.89 -0.33 -26.72
C TRP A 260 -3.82 -1.23 -26.06
N GLY A 261 -4.23 -2.16 -25.21
CA GLY A 261 -3.34 -3.08 -24.49
C GLY A 261 -3.15 -4.42 -25.20
N ASN A 262 -2.84 -5.46 -24.43
CA ASN A 262 -2.71 -6.82 -24.95
C ASN A 262 -4.06 -7.32 -25.53
N PRO A 263 -4.12 -7.75 -26.81
CA PRO A 263 -5.38 -8.17 -27.46
C PRO A 263 -6.10 -9.34 -26.78
N ALA A 264 -5.35 -10.30 -26.22
CA ALA A 264 -5.93 -11.45 -25.53
C ALA A 264 -6.60 -11.00 -24.22
N LEU A 265 -5.94 -10.12 -23.47
CA LEU A 265 -6.49 -9.53 -22.26
C LEU A 265 -7.72 -8.67 -22.55
N TRP A 266 -7.67 -7.87 -23.63
CA TRP A 266 -8.82 -7.08 -24.09
C TRP A 266 -10.03 -7.96 -24.42
N THR A 267 -9.82 -9.05 -25.16
CA THR A 267 -10.89 -10.00 -25.50
C THR A 267 -11.56 -10.54 -24.23
N LEU A 268 -10.76 -10.91 -23.23
CA LEU A 268 -11.27 -11.43 -21.98
C LEU A 268 -12.05 -10.39 -21.18
N GLY A 269 -11.54 -9.16 -21.02
CA GLY A 269 -12.27 -8.10 -20.31
C GLY A 269 -13.45 -7.53 -21.09
N ASN A 270 -13.51 -7.67 -22.40
CA ASN A 270 -14.71 -7.35 -23.17
C ASN A 270 -15.78 -8.43 -23.13
N THR A 271 -15.42 -9.63 -22.66
CA THR A 271 -16.38 -10.72 -22.50
C THR A 271 -16.87 -10.78 -21.05
N LEU A 272 -15.97 -10.57 -20.10
CA LEU A 272 -16.22 -10.72 -18.67
C LEU A 272 -16.25 -9.35 -17.98
N VAL A 273 -17.42 -9.00 -17.45
CA VAL A 273 -17.68 -7.67 -16.86
C VAL A 273 -16.74 -7.36 -15.70
N ALA A 274 -16.54 -8.36 -14.83
CA ALA A 274 -15.70 -8.25 -13.64
C ALA A 274 -14.20 -8.49 -13.89
N PHE A 275 -13.79 -8.81 -15.14
CA PHE A 275 -12.37 -9.02 -15.47
C PHE A 275 -11.72 -7.69 -15.87
N MET A 276 -11.22 -6.97 -14.86
CA MET A 276 -10.86 -5.56 -15.03
C MET A 276 -9.35 -5.30 -15.09
N ARG A 277 -8.54 -6.12 -14.42
CA ARG A 277 -7.08 -5.94 -14.31
C ARG A 277 -6.42 -7.29 -14.07
N VAL A 278 -5.16 -7.40 -14.46
CA VAL A 278 -4.31 -8.54 -14.06
C VAL A 278 -3.04 -8.03 -13.40
N ASN A 279 -2.50 -8.83 -12.48
CA ASN A 279 -1.24 -8.51 -11.83
C ASN A 279 -0.10 -9.35 -12.40
N VAL A 280 0.97 -8.68 -12.80
CA VAL A 280 2.19 -9.31 -13.36
C VAL A 280 3.41 -9.09 -12.47
N GLN A 281 3.24 -8.47 -11.29
CA GLN A 281 4.35 -8.12 -10.44
C GLN A 281 4.86 -9.37 -9.69
N PRO A 282 6.14 -9.76 -9.87
CA PRO A 282 6.67 -11.05 -9.40
C PRO A 282 6.55 -11.26 -7.89
N ILE A 283 6.68 -10.19 -7.10
CA ILE A 283 6.63 -10.29 -5.63
C ILE A 283 5.30 -10.85 -5.13
N ASN A 284 4.22 -10.64 -5.87
CA ASN A 284 2.89 -11.06 -5.46
C ASN A 284 2.71 -12.55 -5.58
N PHE A 285 3.29 -13.14 -6.63
CA PHE A 285 3.37 -14.58 -6.78
C PHE A 285 4.25 -15.18 -5.67
N ALA A 286 5.39 -14.55 -5.35
CA ALA A 286 6.27 -15.01 -4.29
C ALA A 286 5.58 -15.02 -2.90
N ILE A 287 4.81 -13.99 -2.57
CA ILE A 287 4.03 -13.93 -1.32
C ILE A 287 2.90 -14.96 -1.34
N ALA A 288 2.22 -15.14 -2.48
CA ALA A 288 1.15 -16.12 -2.59
C ALA A 288 1.64 -17.53 -2.21
N TYR A 289 2.88 -17.90 -2.54
CA TYR A 289 3.49 -19.16 -2.08
C TYR A 289 3.71 -19.27 -0.56
N LEU A 290 3.69 -18.15 0.17
CA LEU A 290 3.79 -18.12 1.64
C LEU A 290 2.42 -18.17 2.33
N VAL A 291 1.34 -17.93 1.59
CA VAL A 291 -0.03 -17.92 2.13
C VAL A 291 -0.55 -19.36 2.26
N PRO A 292 -1.25 -19.72 3.35
CA PRO A 292 -1.85 -21.05 3.49
C PRO A 292 -2.76 -21.41 2.31
N LEU A 293 -2.72 -22.67 1.88
CA LEU A 293 -3.47 -23.16 0.71
C LEU A 293 -4.98 -22.92 0.86
N ASP A 294 -5.54 -23.10 2.07
CA ASP A 294 -6.98 -22.93 2.32
C ASP A 294 -7.42 -21.46 2.15
N VAL A 295 -6.55 -20.52 2.49
CA VAL A 295 -6.78 -19.08 2.31
C VAL A 295 -6.72 -18.73 0.82
N LEU A 296 -5.71 -19.25 0.10
CA LEU A 296 -5.63 -19.08 -1.35
C LEU A 296 -6.85 -19.68 -2.05
N PHE A 297 -7.28 -20.87 -1.64
CA PHE A 297 -8.45 -21.55 -2.15
C PHE A 297 -9.70 -20.69 -2.00
N THR A 298 -9.94 -20.21 -0.78
CA THR A 298 -11.06 -19.33 -0.48
C THR A 298 -11.02 -18.06 -1.34
N ALA A 299 -9.85 -17.44 -1.48
CA ALA A 299 -9.69 -16.20 -2.23
C ALA A 299 -10.02 -16.35 -3.73
N TRP A 300 -9.45 -17.35 -4.42
CA TRP A 300 -9.75 -17.54 -5.85
C TRP A 300 -11.16 -18.07 -6.08
N PHE A 301 -11.69 -18.89 -5.16
CA PHE A 301 -13.05 -19.41 -5.25
C PHE A 301 -14.09 -18.29 -5.12
N LEU A 302 -13.95 -17.42 -4.10
CA LEU A 302 -14.80 -16.23 -3.95
C LEU A 302 -14.67 -15.28 -5.12
N TRP A 303 -13.47 -15.11 -5.67
CA TRP A 303 -13.26 -14.32 -6.88
C TRP A 303 -14.03 -14.89 -8.09
N ILE A 304 -14.09 -16.22 -8.26
CA ILE A 304 -14.93 -16.83 -9.31
C ILE A 304 -16.42 -16.61 -9.04
N ILE A 305 -16.87 -16.72 -7.79
CA ILE A 305 -18.27 -16.43 -7.44
C ILE A 305 -18.62 -14.99 -7.81
N PHE A 306 -17.74 -14.03 -7.49
CA PHE A 306 -17.89 -12.64 -7.89
C PHE A 306 -17.98 -12.47 -9.41
N MET A 307 -17.09 -13.12 -10.16
CA MET A 307 -17.11 -13.09 -11.62
C MET A 307 -18.44 -13.58 -12.20
N ILE A 308 -18.97 -14.68 -11.67
CA ILE A 308 -20.27 -15.25 -12.09
C ILE A 308 -21.41 -14.30 -11.72
N ALA A 309 -21.45 -13.82 -10.47
CA ALA A 309 -22.50 -12.91 -9.99
C ALA A 309 -22.54 -11.60 -10.79
N ALA A 310 -21.38 -11.01 -11.08
CA ALA A 310 -21.27 -9.81 -11.90
C ALA A 310 -21.76 -10.04 -13.32
N GLN A 311 -21.46 -11.20 -13.89
CA GLN A 311 -21.93 -11.55 -15.23
C GLN A 311 -23.46 -11.77 -15.27
N VAL A 312 -24.03 -12.45 -14.27
CA VAL A 312 -25.50 -12.61 -14.13
C VAL A 312 -26.19 -11.26 -14.00
N ALA A 313 -25.69 -10.40 -13.10
CA ALA A 313 -26.24 -9.06 -12.91
C ALA A 313 -26.17 -8.23 -14.21
N TYR A 314 -25.10 -8.38 -14.99
CA TYR A 314 -25.00 -7.74 -16.29
C TYR A 314 -26.08 -8.21 -17.28
N TYR A 315 -26.33 -9.52 -17.36
CA TYR A 315 -27.42 -10.05 -18.18
C TYR A 315 -28.82 -9.63 -17.70
N MET A 316 -28.97 -9.31 -16.42
CA MET A 316 -30.21 -8.75 -15.86
C MET A 316 -30.38 -7.25 -16.14
N GLY A 317 -29.44 -6.62 -16.85
CA GLY A 317 -29.49 -5.20 -17.24
C GLY A 317 -28.79 -4.26 -16.27
N TYR A 318 -28.03 -4.77 -15.29
CA TYR A 318 -27.14 -3.94 -14.47
C TYR A 318 -25.80 -3.72 -15.19
N TYR A 319 -25.01 -2.74 -14.75
CA TYR A 319 -23.66 -2.48 -15.26
C TYR A 319 -23.58 -2.21 -16.79
N THR A 320 -24.66 -1.73 -17.40
CA THR A 320 -24.70 -1.39 -18.84
C THR A 320 -23.67 -0.31 -19.15
N GLY A 321 -22.81 -0.55 -20.15
CA GLY A 321 -21.69 0.34 -20.49
C GLY A 321 -20.36 -0.03 -19.82
N ALA A 322 -20.33 -1.04 -18.94
CA ALA A 322 -19.07 -1.53 -18.37
C ALA A 322 -18.08 -1.96 -19.47
N LEU A 323 -18.56 -2.66 -20.49
CA LEU A 323 -17.72 -3.20 -21.57
C LEU A 323 -17.16 -2.12 -22.51
N ASP A 324 -17.78 -0.94 -22.57
CA ASP A 324 -17.33 0.19 -23.39
C ASP A 324 -16.11 0.91 -22.76
N LEU A 325 -15.81 0.58 -21.50
CA LEU A 325 -14.69 1.15 -20.76
C LEU A 325 -13.54 0.15 -20.61
N SER A 326 -12.32 0.70 -20.56
CA SER A 326 -11.17 -0.04 -20.06
C SER A 326 -11.38 -0.46 -18.60
N GLY A 327 -10.79 -1.58 -18.21
CA GLY A 327 -10.95 -2.14 -16.88
C GLY A 327 -10.41 -1.24 -15.76
N CYS A 328 -9.51 -0.29 -16.02
CA CYS A 328 -9.20 0.72 -15.00
C CYS A 328 -10.40 1.62 -14.71
N CYS A 329 -11.06 2.10 -15.76
CA CYS A 329 -12.19 3.00 -15.68
C CYS A 329 -13.39 2.30 -15.05
N ARG A 330 -13.58 0.99 -15.28
CA ARG A 330 -14.62 0.21 -14.57
C ARG A 330 -14.46 0.17 -13.05
N VAL A 331 -13.25 0.38 -12.52
CA VAL A 331 -13.00 0.38 -11.07
C VAL A 331 -12.81 1.79 -10.51
N LEU A 332 -12.07 2.67 -11.18
CA LEU A 332 -11.56 3.89 -10.54
C LEU A 332 -12.17 5.20 -11.02
N ILE A 333 -12.77 5.22 -12.22
CA ILE A 333 -13.08 6.49 -12.91
C ILE A 333 -14.54 6.55 -13.38
N GLY A 334 -15.08 5.41 -13.81
CA GLY A 334 -16.43 5.28 -14.31
C GLY A 334 -17.48 5.49 -13.23
N ASP A 335 -18.72 5.72 -13.68
CA ASP A 335 -19.87 5.82 -12.79
C ASP A 335 -19.98 4.58 -11.87
N TYR A 336 -20.36 4.76 -10.62
CA TYR A 336 -20.42 3.62 -9.69
C TYR A 336 -21.40 2.53 -10.18
N ARG A 337 -22.47 2.90 -10.91
CA ARG A 337 -23.51 1.99 -11.44
C ARG A 337 -23.03 1.09 -12.56
N ILE A 338 -21.88 1.40 -13.18
CA ILE A 338 -21.27 0.56 -14.21
C ILE A 338 -20.20 -0.37 -13.66
N SER A 339 -19.98 -0.35 -12.34
CA SER A 339 -18.98 -1.16 -11.65
C SER A 339 -19.61 -2.16 -10.69
N PRO A 340 -19.43 -3.48 -10.88
CA PRO A 340 -19.82 -4.46 -9.85
C PRO A 340 -19.04 -4.34 -8.53
N ASN A 341 -17.92 -3.59 -8.53
CA ASN A 341 -17.16 -3.32 -7.31
C ASN A 341 -17.82 -2.24 -6.44
N TRP A 342 -18.39 -1.20 -7.04
CA TRP A 342 -18.87 -0.03 -6.30
C TRP A 342 -20.39 0.17 -6.37
N GLY A 343 -21.07 -0.47 -7.30
CA GLY A 343 -22.47 -0.23 -7.59
C GLY A 343 -23.39 -1.42 -7.38
N PRO A 344 -24.70 -1.13 -7.30
CA PRO A 344 -25.71 -2.14 -7.08
C PRO A 344 -25.81 -3.10 -8.29
N PRO A 345 -26.19 -4.37 -8.06
CA PRO A 345 -26.58 -4.94 -6.76
C PRO A 345 -25.42 -5.46 -5.90
N ILE A 346 -24.19 -5.57 -6.42
CA ILE A 346 -23.13 -6.37 -5.79
C ILE A 346 -22.30 -5.62 -4.74
N TYR A 347 -21.79 -4.41 -5.03
CA TYR A 347 -20.93 -3.67 -4.09
C TYR A 347 -19.70 -4.44 -3.58
N TRP A 348 -19.01 -5.21 -4.43
CA TRP A 348 -17.97 -6.15 -4.00
C TRP A 348 -16.83 -5.53 -3.18
N SER A 349 -16.44 -4.27 -3.44
CA SER A 349 -15.39 -3.59 -2.68
C SER A 349 -15.78 -3.23 -1.23
N TRP A 350 -17.06 -3.38 -0.88
CA TRP A 350 -17.59 -3.10 0.47
C TRP A 350 -17.87 -4.39 1.28
N MET A 351 -17.63 -5.57 0.70
CA MET A 351 -17.64 -6.87 1.36
C MET A 351 -16.22 -7.26 1.75
#